data_AF-A0A0D1L938-F1
#
_entry.id   AF-A0A0D1L938-F1
#
_cell.length_a   1.000
_cell.length_b   1.000
_cell.length_c   1.000
_cell.angle_alpha   90.00
_cell.angle_beta   90.00
_cell.angle_gamma   90.00
#
_symmetry.space_group_name_H-M   'P 1'
#
loop_
_entity.id
_entity.type
_entity.pdbx_description
1 polymer ?
#
loop_
_entity_poly.entity_id
_entity_poly.type
_entity_poly.pdbx_seq_one_letter_code
_entity_poly.pdbx_strand_id
1 'polypeptide(L)'
;MNTKTDIPNLTDKDYYFLSQNTYSEKKMKKAYENKTPIVNSSKKAFYVEKIKKDPDTGLDVYVFVQAKKKEGKWVKPKEPENVVVGFQGTNQEQIKADVISADGGNVVMGKDPKKKVQYIMKKDASENSKAIAKYNGSMEQAMMIKSGEYKIVTKTSQFDQGDKLVANEKVCWH
;
A
#
# COMPACT_ATOMS: atom_id res chain seq x y z
N MET A 1 14.95 -29.43 -10.08
CA MET A 1 15.18 -28.30 -11.02
C MET A 1 15.63 -27.12 -10.19
N ASN A 2 16.84 -26.62 -10.41
CA ASN A 2 17.35 -25.43 -9.72
C ASN A 2 16.73 -24.21 -10.43
N THR A 3 15.58 -23.74 -9.95
CA THR A 3 14.99 -22.50 -10.47
C THR A 3 15.91 -21.37 -10.04
N LYS A 4 16.85 -20.98 -10.92
CA LYS A 4 17.56 -19.70 -10.78
C LYS A 4 16.47 -18.63 -10.74
N THR A 5 16.13 -18.19 -9.53
CA THR A 5 15.33 -16.99 -9.35
C THR A 5 16.14 -15.88 -9.98
N ASP A 6 15.61 -15.24 -11.03
CA ASP A 6 16.25 -14.07 -11.61
C ASP A 6 16.39 -13.03 -10.50
N ILE A 7 17.63 -12.79 -10.08
CA ILE A 7 17.94 -11.82 -9.04
C ILE A 7 17.72 -10.45 -9.68
N PRO A 8 16.83 -9.61 -9.12
CA PRO A 8 16.64 -8.25 -9.62
C PRO A 8 17.98 -7.54 -9.73
N ASN A 9 18.28 -6.95 -10.89
CA ASN A 9 19.45 -6.08 -11.04
C ASN A 9 19.16 -4.70 -10.42
N LEU A 10 18.72 -4.68 -9.17
CA LEU A 10 18.40 -3.50 -8.37
C LEU A 10 19.19 -3.55 -7.08
N THR A 11 19.69 -2.40 -6.68
CA THR A 11 20.42 -2.21 -5.42
C THR A 11 19.47 -1.70 -4.34
N ASP A 12 19.86 -1.83 -3.07
CA ASP A 12 19.12 -1.23 -1.95
C ASP A 12 18.91 0.28 -2.13
N LYS A 13 19.86 0.97 -2.77
CA LYS A 13 19.72 2.40 -3.11
C LYS A 13 18.62 2.65 -4.13
N ASP A 14 18.43 1.74 -5.08
CA ASP A 14 17.34 1.82 -6.06
C ASP A 14 15.99 1.66 -5.35
N TYR A 15 15.86 0.67 -4.46
CA TYR A 15 14.66 0.46 -3.64
C TYR A 15 14.39 1.63 -2.69
N TYR A 16 15.43 2.14 -2.03
CA TYR A 16 15.31 3.31 -1.16
C TYR A 16 14.85 4.54 -1.93
N PHE A 17 15.41 4.80 -3.12
CA PHE A 17 14.96 5.87 -4.00
C PHE A 17 13.47 5.73 -4.34
N LEU A 18 13.02 4.54 -4.76
CA LEU A 18 11.61 4.31 -5.10
C LEU A 18 10.71 4.51 -3.87
N SER A 19 11.11 3.98 -2.71
CA SER A 19 10.40 4.15 -1.45
C SER A 19 10.30 5.62 -1.02
N GLN A 20 11.34 6.44 -1.16
CA GLN A 20 11.25 7.87 -0.85
C GLN A 20 10.28 8.60 -1.78
N ASN A 21 10.25 8.20 -3.05
CA ASN A 21 9.40 8.85 -4.04
C ASN A 21 7.92 8.58 -3.80
N THR A 22 7.52 7.46 -3.18
CA THR A 22 6.11 7.20 -2.85
C THR A 22 5.55 8.30 -1.94
N TYR A 23 6.34 8.83 -0.99
CA TYR A 23 5.94 9.95 -0.13
C TYR A 23 5.86 11.32 -0.85
N SER A 24 6.24 11.41 -2.12
CA SER A 24 6.17 12.64 -2.92
C SER A 24 4.93 12.64 -3.82
N GLU A 25 3.75 12.77 -3.21
CA GLU A 25 2.47 12.59 -3.89
C GLU A 25 2.33 13.43 -5.18
N LYS A 26 2.59 14.74 -5.10
CA LYS A 26 2.51 15.64 -6.26
C LYS A 26 3.42 15.19 -7.39
N LYS A 27 4.62 14.72 -7.06
CA LYS A 27 5.61 14.25 -8.03
C LYS A 27 5.17 12.94 -8.67
N MET A 28 4.68 11.98 -7.88
CA MET A 28 4.24 10.68 -8.39
C MET A 28 2.99 10.81 -9.26
N LYS A 29 2.03 11.62 -8.83
CA LYS A 29 0.82 11.91 -9.62
C LYS A 29 1.18 12.53 -10.97
N LYS A 30 2.05 13.55 -10.97
CA LYS A 30 2.53 14.18 -12.20
C LYS A 30 3.31 13.21 -13.10
N ALA A 31 4.12 12.33 -12.52
CA ALA A 31 4.88 11.33 -13.26
C ALA A 31 3.97 10.28 -13.92
N TYR A 32 2.94 9.85 -13.20
CA TYR A 32 1.91 8.93 -13.69
C TYR A 32 1.08 9.56 -14.82
N GLU A 33 0.51 10.74 -14.59
CA GLU A 33 -0.34 11.45 -15.56
C GLU A 33 0.41 11.80 -16.85
N ASN A 34 1.64 12.31 -16.73
CA ASN A 34 2.44 12.70 -17.89
C ASN A 34 3.21 11.54 -18.51
N LYS A 35 3.11 10.33 -17.95
CA LYS A 35 3.89 9.15 -18.36
C LYS A 35 5.38 9.50 -18.49
N THR A 36 5.92 10.20 -17.50
CA THR A 36 7.34 10.57 -17.44
C THR A 36 8.05 9.71 -16.42
N PRO A 37 9.22 9.11 -16.75
CA PRO A 37 9.91 8.27 -15.80
C PRO A 37 10.62 9.11 -14.73
N ILE A 38 10.67 8.57 -13.52
CA ILE A 38 11.57 9.07 -12.48
C ILE A 38 12.93 8.39 -12.64
N VAL A 39 14.01 9.17 -12.52
CA VAL A 39 15.37 8.69 -12.74
C VAL A 39 16.16 8.83 -11.46
N ASN A 40 16.87 7.78 -11.07
CA ASN A 40 17.73 7.79 -9.90
C ASN A 40 19.18 8.19 -10.24
N SER A 41 20.01 8.33 -9.21
CA SER A 41 21.43 8.70 -9.37
C SER A 41 22.25 7.68 -10.16
N SER A 42 21.85 6.41 -10.15
CA SER A 42 22.45 5.34 -10.96
C SER A 42 21.94 5.31 -12.40
N LYS A 43 21.23 6.35 -12.86
CA LYS A 43 20.66 6.47 -14.20
C LYS A 43 19.67 5.36 -14.57
N LYS A 44 19.10 4.64 -13.60
CA LYS A 44 17.95 3.76 -13.81
C LYS A 44 16.68 4.60 -13.76
N ALA A 45 15.77 4.30 -14.68
CA ALA A 45 14.54 5.05 -14.88
C ALA A 45 13.33 4.15 -14.65
N PHE A 46 12.28 4.67 -14.03
CA PHE A 46 11.08 3.92 -13.68
C PHE A 46 9.84 4.74 -14.02
N TYR A 47 8.90 4.12 -14.72
CA TYR A 47 7.56 4.67 -14.90
C TYR A 47 6.69 4.32 -13.71
N VAL A 48 5.88 5.28 -13.27
CA VAL A 48 4.77 4.99 -12.37
C VAL A 48 3.66 4.41 -13.23
N GLU A 49 3.34 3.14 -13.03
CA GLU A 49 2.35 2.41 -13.80
C GLU A 49 0.97 2.47 -13.16
N LYS A 50 0.94 2.49 -11.84
CA LYS A 50 -0.30 2.51 -11.08
C LYS A 50 -0.09 3.21 -9.76
N ILE A 51 -1.09 3.99 -9.38
CA ILE A 51 -1.23 4.57 -8.05
C ILE A 51 -2.61 4.14 -7.56
N LYS A 52 -2.65 3.42 -6.44
CA LYS A 52 -3.90 3.06 -5.77
C LYS A 52 -3.85 3.61 -4.36
N LYS A 53 -4.85 4.40 -4.03
CA LYS A 53 -4.99 4.97 -2.70
C LYS A 53 -6.05 4.22 -1.92
N ASP A 54 -5.75 3.89 -0.69
CA ASP A 54 -6.72 3.34 0.24
C ASP A 54 -7.07 4.39 1.30
N PRO A 55 -8.22 5.08 1.15
CA PRO A 55 -8.63 6.12 2.09
C PRO A 55 -9.00 5.59 3.47
N ASP A 56 -9.27 4.28 3.62
CA ASP A 56 -9.67 3.67 4.89
C ASP A 56 -8.45 3.28 5.74
N THR A 57 -7.34 2.91 5.10
CA THR A 57 -6.12 2.45 5.79
C THR A 57 -4.99 3.47 5.77
N GLY A 58 -5.04 4.47 4.87
CA GLY A 58 -3.94 5.40 4.66
C GLY A 58 -2.70 4.72 4.04
N LEU A 59 -2.88 3.54 3.43
CA LEU A 59 -1.85 2.79 2.74
C LEU A 59 -1.99 2.99 1.22
N ASP A 60 -1.09 3.80 0.66
CA ASP A 60 -1.03 4.00 -0.79
C ASP A 60 -0.07 2.99 -1.43
N VAL A 61 -0.49 2.43 -2.56
CA VAL A 61 0.27 1.44 -3.35
C VAL A 61 0.70 2.06 -4.67
N TYR A 62 1.98 1.90 -4.99
CA TYR A 62 2.61 2.39 -6.21
C TYR A 62 3.25 1.22 -6.97
N VAL A 63 2.97 1.11 -8.26
CA VAL A 63 3.62 0.14 -9.14
C VAL A 63 4.61 0.89 -10.03
N PHE A 64 5.87 0.48 -9.98
CA PHE A 64 6.96 1.03 -10.77
C PHE A 64 7.44 0.02 -11.80
N VAL A 65 7.52 0.43 -13.06
CA VAL A 65 8.03 -0.39 -14.15
C VAL A 65 9.36 0.16 -14.63
N GLN A 66 10.41 -0.65 -14.61
CA GLN A 66 11.72 -0.20 -15.07
C GLN A 66 11.70 0.11 -16.57
N ALA A 67 12.12 1.33 -16.90
CA ALA A 67 12.28 1.81 -18.25
C ALA A 67 13.56 1.26 -18.89
N LYS A 68 13.54 1.17 -20.21
CA LYS A 68 14.73 0.89 -21.02
C LYS A 68 15.07 2.11 -21.86
N LYS A 69 16.36 2.36 -22.07
CA LYS A 69 16.79 3.43 -22.98
C LYS A 69 16.78 2.89 -24.41
N LYS A 70 16.03 3.55 -25.31
CA LYS A 70 16.06 3.31 -26.76
C LYS A 70 16.27 4.65 -27.46
N GLU A 71 17.27 4.72 -28.33
CA GLU A 71 17.56 5.93 -29.13
C GLU A 71 17.68 7.20 -28.28
N GLY A 72 18.34 7.10 -27.13
CA GLY A 72 18.52 8.23 -26.20
C GLY A 72 17.29 8.56 -25.34
N LYS A 73 16.11 8.03 -25.65
CA LYS A 73 14.86 8.25 -24.91
C LYS A 73 14.56 7.10 -23.98
N TRP A 74 13.90 7.40 -22.86
CA TRP A 74 13.35 6.37 -21.99
C TRP A 74 12.04 5.87 -22.59
N VAL A 75 11.87 4.55 -22.60
CA VAL A 75 10.65 3.89 -23.04
C VAL A 75 10.25 2.81 -22.04
N LYS A 76 8.94 2.63 -21.85
CA LYS A 76 8.42 1.49 -21.08
C LYS A 76 8.51 0.24 -21.97
N PRO A 77 9.27 -0.80 -21.57
CA PRO A 77 9.35 -2.04 -22.34
C PRO A 77 8.04 -2.84 -22.21
N LYS A 78 7.74 -3.67 -23.20
CA LYS A 78 6.63 -4.64 -23.12
C LYS A 78 6.89 -5.69 -22.03
N GLU A 79 8.14 -6.14 -21.95
CA GLU A 79 8.64 -7.08 -20.94
C GLU A 79 9.68 -6.34 -20.10
N PRO A 80 9.30 -5.77 -18.94
CA PRO A 80 10.24 -5.07 -18.07
C PRO A 80 11.14 -6.04 -17.32
N GLU A 81 12.42 -5.69 -17.22
CA GLU A 81 13.39 -6.44 -16.41
C GLU A 81 13.03 -6.44 -14.93
N ASN A 82 12.45 -5.33 -14.43
CA ASN A 82 12.02 -5.22 -13.05
C ASN A 82 10.68 -4.49 -12.96
N VAL A 83 9.80 -5.02 -12.11
CA VAL A 83 8.59 -4.36 -11.62
C VAL A 83 8.70 -4.28 -10.10
N VAL A 84 8.56 -3.08 -9.55
CA VAL A 84 8.69 -2.83 -8.11
C VAL A 84 7.36 -2.33 -7.58
N VAL A 85 6.87 -2.96 -6.51
CA VAL A 85 5.68 -2.50 -5.79
C VAL A 85 6.15 -1.78 -4.53
N GLY A 86 5.81 -0.50 -4.43
CA GLY A 86 6.12 0.35 -3.28
C GLY A 86 4.86 0.64 -2.48
N PHE A 87 5.01 0.65 -1.15
CA PHE A 87 3.95 1.01 -0.23
C PHE A 87 4.31 2.32 0.48
N GLN A 88 3.33 3.18 0.66
CA GLN A 88 3.42 4.38 1.47
C GLN A 88 2.40 4.27 2.60
N GLY A 89 2.88 4.22 3.83
CA GLY A 89 2.02 4.37 5.01
C GLY A 89 1.83 5.84 5.38
N THR A 90 0.97 6.09 6.36
CA THR A 90 0.72 7.44 6.88
C THR A 90 2.01 8.03 7.47
N ASN A 91 2.40 9.23 7.01
CA ASN A 91 3.58 9.93 7.51
C ASN A 91 3.33 10.53 8.91
N GLN A 92 4.27 10.37 9.85
CA GLN A 92 4.08 10.73 11.27
C GLN A 92 3.81 12.21 11.53
N GLU A 93 4.30 13.12 10.69
CA GLU A 93 4.01 14.56 10.80
C GLU A 93 2.61 14.93 10.30
N GLN A 94 2.03 14.09 9.43
CA GLN A 94 0.65 14.20 8.93
C GLN A 94 -0.37 13.69 9.95
N ILE A 95 0.06 12.88 10.92
CA ILE A 95 -0.78 12.33 11.99
C ILE A 95 -1.50 13.43 12.77
N LYS A 96 -0.98 14.65 12.91
CA LYS A 96 -1.72 15.71 13.63
C LYS A 96 -2.94 16.24 12.87
N ALA A 97 -2.94 16.16 11.54
CA ALA A 97 -4.09 16.56 10.72
C ALA A 97 -4.97 15.36 10.34
N ASP A 98 -4.34 14.21 10.04
CA ASP A 98 -5.02 12.98 9.64
C ASP A 98 -5.51 12.13 10.83
N VAL A 99 -5.09 12.33 12.08
CA VAL A 99 -5.77 11.70 13.24
C VAL A 99 -7.16 12.28 13.47
N ILE A 100 -7.48 13.44 12.86
CA ILE A 100 -8.80 14.03 12.91
C ILE A 100 -9.71 13.46 11.79
N SER A 101 -9.16 12.82 10.75
CA SER A 101 -9.91 12.24 9.61
C SER A 101 -9.83 10.70 9.53
N ALA A 102 -8.68 10.11 9.83
CA ALA A 102 -8.44 8.69 10.04
C ALA A 102 -8.46 8.39 11.54
N ASP A 103 -9.31 7.44 11.94
CA ASP A 103 -9.42 6.98 13.32
C ASP A 103 -8.03 6.73 13.93
N GLY A 104 -7.67 7.52 14.94
CA GLY A 104 -6.48 7.33 15.77
C GLY A 104 -6.36 5.95 16.44
N GLY A 105 -7.33 5.06 16.23
CA GLY A 105 -7.30 3.66 16.65
C GLY A 105 -6.66 2.67 15.65
N ASN A 106 -6.37 3.09 14.41
CA ASN A 106 -5.86 2.21 13.35
C ASN A 106 -4.38 2.39 13.00
N VAL A 107 -3.69 3.35 13.61
CA VAL A 107 -2.23 3.47 13.50
C VAL A 107 -1.59 2.49 14.47
N VAL A 108 -1.17 1.33 13.97
CA VAL A 108 -0.46 0.32 14.76
C VAL A 108 1.01 0.74 14.89
N MET A 109 1.28 1.87 15.55
CA MET A 109 2.64 2.23 15.91
C MET A 109 3.17 1.29 16.99
N GLY A 110 4.23 0.55 16.65
CA GLY A 110 5.03 -0.19 17.63
C GLY A 110 4.42 -1.48 18.18
N LYS A 111 3.43 -2.10 17.51
CA LYS A 111 3.01 -3.47 17.83
C LYS A 111 3.45 -4.44 16.75
N ASP A 112 3.86 -5.63 17.20
CA ASP A 112 4.18 -6.77 16.35
C ASP A 112 3.08 -6.93 15.27
N PRO A 113 3.42 -6.84 13.98
CA PRO A 113 2.46 -6.91 12.89
C PRO A 113 1.71 -8.26 12.83
N LYS A 114 2.21 -9.29 13.52
CA LYS A 114 1.55 -10.61 13.64
C LYS A 114 0.48 -10.67 14.73
N LYS A 115 0.36 -9.62 15.56
CA LYS A 115 -0.60 -9.61 16.67
C LYS A 115 -2.00 -9.36 16.14
N LYS A 116 -2.82 -10.41 16.16
CA LYS A 116 -4.25 -10.37 15.81
C LYS A 116 -4.98 -9.40 16.75
N VAL A 117 -5.70 -8.44 16.17
CA VAL A 117 -6.53 -7.50 16.94
C VAL A 117 -7.98 -7.65 16.48
N GLN A 118 -8.89 -7.67 17.45
CA GLN A 118 -10.32 -7.76 17.20
C GLN A 118 -10.92 -6.36 17.08
N TYR A 119 -11.82 -6.18 16.12
CA TYR A 119 -12.49 -4.92 15.81
C TYR A 119 -13.99 -5.16 15.61
N ILE A 120 -14.78 -4.12 15.84
CA ILE A 120 -16.21 -4.09 15.58
C ILE A 120 -16.45 -3.45 14.22
N MET A 121 -17.22 -4.13 13.37
CA MET A 121 -17.65 -3.65 12.06
C MET A 121 -19.15 -3.82 11.90
N LYS A 122 -19.79 -3.03 11.02
CA LYS A 122 -21.16 -3.34 10.59
C LYS A 122 -21.18 -4.72 9.92
N LYS A 123 -22.26 -5.47 10.13
CA LYS A 123 -22.39 -6.85 9.65
C LYS A 123 -22.23 -6.95 8.13
N ASP A 124 -22.79 -5.98 7.41
CA ASP A 124 -22.78 -5.93 5.93
C ASP A 124 -21.56 -5.19 5.36
N ALA A 125 -20.66 -4.68 6.22
CA ALA A 125 -19.45 -4.04 5.74
C ALA A 125 -18.48 -5.10 5.16
N SER A 126 -17.88 -4.77 4.01
CA SER A 126 -16.85 -5.57 3.39
C SER A 126 -15.66 -5.75 4.33
N GLU A 127 -14.88 -6.83 4.19
CA GLU A 127 -13.74 -7.09 5.08
C GLU A 127 -12.70 -5.95 5.09
N ASN A 128 -12.64 -5.19 4.00
CA ASN A 128 -11.72 -4.06 3.82
C ASN A 128 -12.28 -2.74 4.36
N SER A 129 -13.56 -2.67 4.71
CA SER A 129 -14.17 -1.43 5.19
C SER A 129 -13.61 -1.00 6.55
N LYS A 130 -13.70 0.31 6.81
CA LYS A 130 -13.32 0.93 8.09
C LYS A 130 -14.00 0.25 9.28
N ALA A 131 -13.20 -0.06 10.30
CA ALA A 131 -13.70 -0.56 11.58
C ALA A 131 -14.30 0.59 12.39
N ILE A 132 -15.34 0.32 13.16
CA ILE A 132 -16.01 1.31 14.01
C ILE A 132 -15.20 1.57 15.26
N ALA A 133 -14.70 0.48 15.86
CA ALA A 133 -13.92 0.54 17.09
C ALA A 133 -13.10 -0.74 17.25
N LYS A 134 -12.05 -0.65 18.07
CA LYS A 134 -11.35 -1.83 18.56
C LYS A 134 -12.20 -2.55 19.60
N TYR A 135 -12.33 -3.87 19.48
CA TYR A 135 -13.05 -4.68 20.46
C TYR A 135 -12.19 -4.86 21.72
N ASN A 136 -12.72 -4.47 22.86
CA ASN A 136 -12.13 -4.64 24.19
C ASN A 136 -13.07 -5.38 25.17
N GLY A 137 -14.26 -5.77 24.71
CA GLY A 137 -15.22 -6.51 25.53
C GLY A 137 -16.03 -5.64 26.48
N SER A 138 -16.14 -4.32 26.24
CA SER A 138 -17.00 -3.46 27.08
C SER A 138 -18.47 -3.86 26.98
N MET A 139 -19.24 -3.48 28.00
CA MET A 139 -20.67 -3.79 28.06
C MET A 139 -21.45 -3.10 26.93
N GLU A 140 -21.06 -1.89 26.53
CA GLU A 140 -21.66 -1.22 25.37
C GLU A 140 -21.38 -1.99 24.06
N GLN A 141 -20.15 -2.50 23.89
CA GLN A 141 -19.79 -3.29 22.72
C GLN A 141 -20.55 -4.61 22.64
N ALA A 142 -20.76 -5.27 23.78
CA ALA A 142 -21.57 -6.47 23.85
C ALA A 142 -23.03 -6.20 23.45
N MET A 143 -23.59 -5.04 23.82
CA MET A 143 -24.92 -4.62 23.39
C MET A 143 -24.99 -4.32 21.90
N MET A 144 -23.96 -3.68 21.32
CA MET A 144 -23.87 -3.46 19.87
C MET A 144 -23.84 -4.79 19.10
N ILE A 145 -23.07 -5.78 19.56
CA ILE A 145 -23.04 -7.09 18.88
C ILE A 145 -24.39 -7.81 19.03
N LYS A 146 -25.02 -7.71 20.21
CA LYS A 146 -26.35 -8.28 20.47
C LYS A 146 -27.47 -7.62 19.64
N SER A 147 -27.31 -6.38 19.18
CA SER A 147 -28.29 -5.75 18.28
C SER A 147 -28.36 -6.45 16.91
N GLY A 148 -27.36 -7.27 16.57
CA GLY A 148 -27.32 -8.03 15.31
C GLY A 148 -26.84 -7.22 14.10
N GLU A 149 -26.64 -5.91 14.24
CA GLU A 149 -26.17 -5.01 13.19
C GLU A 149 -24.63 -4.98 13.06
N TYR A 150 -23.91 -5.53 14.04
CA TYR A 150 -22.46 -5.46 14.15
C TYR A 150 -21.83 -6.85 14.33
N LYS A 151 -20.63 -7.02 13.80
CA LYS A 151 -19.81 -8.24 13.90
C LYS A 151 -18.43 -7.93 14.47
N ILE A 152 -17.87 -8.89 15.20
CA ILE A 152 -16.45 -8.87 15.55
C ILE A 152 -15.68 -9.47 14.37
N VAL A 153 -14.69 -8.72 13.87
CA VAL A 153 -13.71 -9.24 12.92
C VAL A 153 -12.33 -9.27 13.55
N THR A 154 -11.53 -10.25 13.18
CA THR A 154 -10.11 -10.28 13.53
C THR A 154 -9.32 -9.74 12.35
N LYS A 155 -8.66 -8.59 12.54
CA LYS A 155 -7.73 -8.03 11.56
C LYS A 155 -6.30 -8.24 12.03
N THR A 156 -5.47 -8.73 11.13
CA THR A 156 -4.00 -8.68 11.22
C THR A 156 -3.52 -7.30 10.72
N SER A 157 -2.28 -6.94 11.01
CA SER A 157 -1.71 -5.61 10.75
C SER A 157 -1.94 -5.09 9.32
N GLN A 158 -1.79 -3.77 9.12
CA GLN A 158 -1.94 -3.07 7.83
C GLN A 158 -1.20 -3.77 6.66
N PHE A 159 -0.12 -4.52 6.95
CA PHE A 159 0.62 -5.33 5.97
C PHE A 159 -0.21 -6.48 5.35
N ASP A 160 -0.99 -7.23 6.14
CA ASP A 160 -1.84 -8.32 5.61
C ASP A 160 -2.97 -7.77 4.72
N GLN A 161 -3.39 -6.53 4.93
CA GLN A 161 -4.39 -5.84 4.11
C GLN A 161 -3.79 -5.40 2.77
N GLY A 162 -2.54 -4.89 2.79
CA GLY A 162 -1.75 -4.62 1.58
C GLY A 162 -1.52 -5.88 0.74
N ASP A 163 -1.14 -6.99 1.35
CA ASP A 163 -0.91 -8.26 0.65
C ASP A 163 -2.19 -8.82 0.00
N LYS A 164 -3.34 -8.72 0.67
CA LYS A 164 -4.64 -9.09 0.10
C LYS A 164 -5.09 -8.15 -1.02
N LEU A 165 -4.76 -6.85 -0.94
CA LEU A 165 -5.02 -5.86 -1.98
C LEU A 165 -4.24 -6.19 -3.27
N VAL A 166 -2.99 -6.62 -3.13
CA VAL A 166 -2.15 -7.07 -4.24
C VAL A 166 -2.63 -8.41 -4.79
N ALA A 167 -2.99 -9.37 -3.93
CA ALA A 167 -3.45 -10.70 -4.35
C ALA A 167 -4.79 -10.67 -5.12
N ASN A 168 -5.68 -9.72 -4.82
CA ASN A 168 -6.94 -9.55 -5.54
C ASN A 168 -6.79 -8.78 -6.86
N GLU A 169 -5.63 -8.16 -7.12
CA GLU A 169 -5.35 -7.56 -8.41
C GLU A 169 -4.73 -8.59 -9.36
N LYS A 170 -5.59 -9.21 -10.18
CA LYS A 170 -5.12 -9.81 -11.43
C LYS A 170 -4.47 -8.69 -12.26
N VAL A 171 -3.15 -8.75 -12.38
CA VAL A 171 -2.40 -7.94 -13.34
C VAL A 171 -2.82 -8.41 -14.73
N CYS A 172 -3.82 -7.74 -15.31
CA CYS A 172 -4.23 -7.96 -16.69
C CYS A 172 -3.18 -7.32 -17.61
N TRP A 173 -2.36 -8.16 -18.22
CA TRP A 173 -1.53 -7.79 -19.36
C TRP A 173 -2.45 -7.59 -20.58
N HIS A 174 -2.44 -6.40 -21.18
CA HIS A 174 -2.97 -6.14 -22.53
C HIS A 174 -1.83 -5.65 -23.41
#